data_AF-A0A927T3S6-F1
#
_entry.id   AF-A0A927T3S6-F1
#
_cell.length_a   1.000
_cell.length_b   1.000
_cell.length_c   1.000
_cell.angle_alpha   90.00
_cell.angle_beta   90.00
_cell.angle_gamma   90.00
#
_symmetry.space_group_name_H-M   'P 1'
#
loop_
_entity.id
_entity.type
_entity.pdbx_description
1 polymer ?
#
loop_
_entity_poly.entity_id
_entity_poly.type
_entity_poly.pdbx_seq_one_letter_code
_entity_poly.pdbx_strand_id
1 'polypeptide(L)'
;MGRLTFVFNQDKLKAENKTENDLLYPMRVLAQKHGIQETNNGVFELDGNNAFALLGGFVADITDEDHSYIKFLDKWELDVGGIVDDCIEDTLDWYREEGIMV
;
A
#
# COMPACT_ATOMS: atom_id res chain seq x y z
N MET A 1 1.38 -17.30 3.93
CA MET A 1 2.11 -16.03 4.02
C MET A 1 1.44 -15.07 3.07
N GLY A 2 1.10 -13.88 3.55
CA GLY A 2 0.72 -12.74 2.73
C GLY A 2 1.83 -11.70 2.76
N ARG A 3 2.01 -10.99 1.64
CA ARG A 3 2.98 -9.92 1.45
C ARG A 3 2.31 -8.75 0.74
N LEU A 4 2.54 -7.55 1.23
CA LEU A 4 2.15 -6.31 0.58
C LEU A 4 3.41 -5.49 0.26
N THR A 5 3.57 -5.12 -1.01
CA THR A 5 4.77 -4.44 -1.50
C THR A 5 4.42 -3.07 -2.07
N PHE A 6 5.09 -2.04 -1.59
CA PHE A 6 5.06 -0.68 -2.11
C PHE A 6 6.41 -0.35 -2.74
N VAL A 7 6.40 0.17 -3.96
CA VAL A 7 7.58 0.77 -4.59
C VAL A 7 7.22 2.17 -5.03
N PHE A 8 7.94 3.15 -4.49
CA PHE A 8 7.71 4.56 -4.79
C PHE A 8 8.59 5.06 -5.93
N ASN A 9 7.99 5.87 -6.79
CA ASN A 9 8.65 6.61 -7.84
C ASN A 9 9.45 7.78 -7.25
N GLN A 10 10.77 7.61 -7.21
CA GLN A 10 11.67 8.58 -6.58
C GLN A 10 11.68 9.94 -7.28
N ASP A 11 11.43 10.01 -8.59
CA ASP A 11 11.37 11.27 -9.34
C ASP A 11 10.13 12.07 -8.95
N LYS A 12 8.97 11.41 -8.80
CA LYS A 12 7.73 12.06 -8.35
C LYS A 12 7.83 12.52 -6.90
N LEU A 13 8.43 11.71 -6.03
CA LEU A 13 8.70 12.11 -4.64
C LEU A 13 9.56 13.37 -4.58
N LYS A 14 10.66 13.39 -5.35
CA LYS A 14 11.57 14.53 -5.41
C LYS A 14 10.90 15.78 -5.97
N ALA A 15 10.07 15.64 -7.01
CA ALA A 15 9.32 16.75 -7.59
C ALA A 15 8.38 17.43 -6.58
N GLU A 16 7.84 16.66 -5.62
CA GLU A 16 6.95 17.17 -4.57
C GLU A 16 7.65 17.37 -3.21
N ASN A 17 8.99 17.29 -3.17
CA ASN A 17 9.79 17.42 -1.96
C ASN A 17 9.33 16.50 -0.81
N LYS A 18 8.94 15.27 -1.16
CA LYS A 18 8.56 14.19 -0.23
C LYS A 18 9.66 13.13 -0.20
N THR A 19 9.71 12.38 0.91
CA THR A 19 10.55 11.19 1.00
C THR A 19 9.69 9.94 1.08
N GLU A 20 10.26 8.80 0.68
CA GLU A 20 9.62 7.50 0.82
C GLU A 20 9.29 7.18 2.29
N ASN A 21 10.14 7.61 3.22
CA ASN A 21 9.88 7.44 4.65
C ASN A 21 8.67 8.23 5.14
N ASP A 22 8.39 9.41 4.57
CA ASP A 22 7.22 10.20 4.94
C ASP A 22 5.93 9.47 4.57
N LEU A 23 5.93 8.80 3.41
CA LEU A 23 4.77 8.03 2.93
C LEU A 23 4.65 6.67 3.61
N LEU A 24 5.76 6.01 3.94
CA LEU A 24 5.75 4.73 4.66
C LEU A 24 5.44 4.88 6.15
N TYR A 25 5.67 6.05 6.76
CA TYR A 25 5.44 6.25 8.19
C TYR A 25 4.01 5.91 8.66
N PRO A 26 2.92 6.46 8.07
CA PRO A 26 1.56 6.09 8.46
C PRO A 26 1.30 4.59 8.29
N MET A 27 1.79 4.00 7.19
CA MET A 27 1.69 2.57 6.93
C MET A 27 2.37 1.73 8.02
N ARG A 28 3.56 2.12 8.48
CA ARG A 28 4.28 1.47 9.59
C ARG A 28 3.51 1.54 10.90
N VAL A 29 2.88 2.68 11.19
CA VAL A 29 2.06 2.86 12.40
C VAL A 29 0.84 1.94 12.37
N LEU A 30 0.16 1.84 11.22
CA LEU A 30 -0.95 0.91 11.03
C LEU A 30 -0.48 -0.55 11.14
N ALA A 31 0.62 -0.91 10.48
CA ALA A 31 1.16 -2.27 10.47
C ALA A 31 1.45 -2.78 11.89
N GLN A 32 2.03 -1.92 12.75
CA GLN A 32 2.27 -2.24 14.15
C GLN A 32 0.98 -2.56 14.94
N LYS A 33 -0.13 -1.85 14.69
CA LYS A 33 -1.41 -2.12 15.35
C LYS A 33 -1.98 -3.49 14.98
N HIS A 34 -1.72 -3.95 13.76
CA HIS A 34 -2.22 -5.21 13.24
C HIS A 34 -1.23 -6.38 13.37
N GLY A 35 -0.06 -6.15 13.97
CA GLY A 35 0.99 -7.17 14.10
C GLY A 35 1.63 -7.57 12.78
N ILE A 36 1.55 -6.71 11.76
CA ILE A 36 2.17 -6.88 10.45
C ILE A 36 3.63 -6.44 10.56
N GLN A 37 4.56 -7.21 10.00
CA GLN A 37 5.99 -6.91 10.05
C GLN A 37 6.47 -6.30 8.75
N GLU A 38 7.22 -5.19 8.83
CA GLU A 38 7.97 -4.68 7.68
C GLU A 38 9.31 -5.43 7.61
N THR A 39 9.48 -6.31 6.63
CA THR A 39 10.69 -7.15 6.50
C THR A 39 11.75 -6.53 5.60
N ASN A 40 11.36 -5.65 4.68
CA ASN A 40 12.22 -4.74 3.93
C ASN A 40 11.49 -3.40 3.78
N ASN A 41 12.22 -2.34 3.42
CA ASN A 41 11.60 -1.02 3.21
C ASN A 41 10.46 -1.12 2.18
N GLY A 42 9.23 -0.81 2.61
CA GLY A 42 8.03 -0.91 1.79
C GLY A 42 7.48 -2.33 1.56
N VAL A 43 8.00 -3.34 2.26
CA VAL A 43 7.53 -4.74 2.17
C VAL A 43 6.99 -5.18 3.53
N PHE A 44 5.68 -5.40 3.58
CA PHE A 44 4.94 -5.80 4.76
C PHE A 44 4.49 -7.25 4.65
N GLU A 45 4.83 -8.08 5.62
CA GLU A 45 4.52 -9.51 5.61
C GLU A 45 3.70 -9.91 6.84
N LEU A 46 2.78 -10.84 6.63
CA LEU A 46 1.94 -11.42 7.67
C LEU A 46 1.68 -12.90 7.39
N ASP A 47 1.89 -13.73 8.41
CA ASP A 47 1.58 -15.15 8.36
C ASP A 47 0.20 -15.49 8.95
N GLY A 48 -0.38 -16.58 8.45
CA GLY A 48 -1.65 -17.13 8.93
C GLY A 48 -2.84 -16.90 8.00
N ASN A 49 -3.97 -17.49 8.37
CA ASN A 49 -5.19 -17.51 7.54
C ASN A 49 -5.84 -16.12 7.37
N ASN A 50 -5.52 -15.16 8.25
CA ASN A 50 -6.08 -13.82 8.22
C ASN A 50 -5.26 -12.83 7.38
N ALA A 51 -4.17 -13.28 6.74
CA ALA A 51 -3.26 -12.40 6.00
C ALA A 51 -3.97 -11.63 4.88
N PHE A 52 -4.84 -12.30 4.11
CA PHE A 52 -5.64 -11.65 3.06
C PHE A 52 -6.52 -10.52 3.61
N ALA A 53 -7.30 -10.80 4.65
CA ALA A 53 -8.23 -9.82 5.21
C ALA A 53 -7.51 -8.61 5.84
N LEU A 54 -6.41 -8.85 6.55
CA LEU A 54 -5.67 -7.79 7.23
C LEU A 54 -4.84 -6.94 6.25
N LEU A 55 -4.17 -7.55 5.27
CA LEU A 55 -3.42 -6.82 4.26
C LEU A 55 -4.36 -6.11 3.26
N GLY A 56 -5.49 -6.71 2.90
CA GLY A 56 -6.52 -6.06 2.08
C GLY A 56 -7.20 -4.89 2.81
N GLY A 57 -7.49 -5.03 4.11
CA GLY A 57 -7.98 -3.91 4.92
C GLY A 57 -6.97 -2.77 5.01
N PHE A 58 -5.69 -3.10 5.14
CA PHE A 58 -4.60 -2.13 5.15
C PHE A 58 -4.50 -1.32 3.84
N VAL A 59 -4.82 -1.94 2.70
CA VAL A 59 -4.92 -1.25 1.40
C VAL A 59 -6.04 -0.19 1.41
N ALA A 60 -7.21 -0.55 1.94
CA ALA A 60 -8.34 0.37 2.07
C ALA A 60 -8.05 1.53 3.05
N ASP A 61 -7.44 1.24 4.20
CA ASP A 61 -7.14 2.27 5.21
C ASP A 61 -6.15 3.33 4.67
N ILE A 62 -5.13 2.91 3.91
CA ILE A 62 -4.17 3.83 3.30
C ILE A 62 -4.82 4.73 2.25
N THR A 63 -5.72 4.17 1.45
CA THR A 63 -6.40 4.92 0.39
C THR A 63 -7.37 5.94 0.97
N ASP A 64 -8.12 5.60 2.01
CA ASP A 64 -9.01 6.54 2.71
C ASP A 64 -8.26 7.67 3.44
N GLU A 65 -7.07 7.42 3.98
CA GLU A 65 -6.25 8.45 4.64
C GLU A 65 -5.71 9.52 3.68
N ASP A 66 -5.21 9.11 2.50
CA ASP A 66 -4.70 10.04 1.47
C ASP A 66 -4.80 9.43 0.06
N HIS A 67 -5.85 9.82 -0.67
CA HIS A 67 -6.04 9.34 -2.04
C HIS A 67 -4.87 9.67 -2.98
N SER A 68 -4.14 10.75 -2.72
CA SER A 68 -3.06 11.22 -3.59
C SER A 68 -1.83 10.33 -3.55
N TYR A 69 -1.73 9.42 -2.58
CA TYR A 69 -0.54 8.60 -2.40
C TYR A 69 -0.24 7.71 -3.62
N ILE A 70 -1.30 7.28 -4.33
CA ILE A 70 -1.22 6.41 -5.51
C ILE A 70 -0.37 7.02 -6.63
N LYS A 71 -0.36 8.35 -6.74
CA LYS A 71 0.41 9.05 -7.77
C LYS A 71 1.91 8.84 -7.60
N PHE A 72 2.37 8.54 -6.39
CA PHE A 72 3.79 8.36 -6.06
C PHE A 72 4.26 6.91 -6.21
N LEU A 73 3.39 5.96 -6.53
CA LEU A 73 3.76 4.56 -6.65
C LEU A 73 4.17 4.21 -8.09
N ASP A 74 5.19 3.36 -8.20
CA ASP A 74 5.50 2.58 -9.41
C ASP A 74 4.95 1.14 -9.30
N LYS A 75 4.75 0.63 -8.08
CA LYS A 75 4.20 -0.70 -7.81
C LYS A 75 3.47 -0.72 -6.48
N TRP A 76 2.31 -1.38 -6.46
CA TRP A 76 1.60 -1.74 -5.25
C TRP A 76 0.95 -3.10 -5.43
N GLU A 77 1.48 -4.12 -4.76
CA GLU A 77 1.06 -5.50 -4.97
C GLU A 77 0.75 -6.21 -3.66
N LEU A 78 -0.39 -6.91 -3.63
CA LEU A 78 -0.77 -7.84 -2.59
C LEU A 78 -0.56 -9.28 -3.10
N ASP A 79 0.40 -10.00 -2.53
CA ASP A 79 0.63 -11.43 -2.76
C ASP A 79 0.11 -12.24 -1.58
N VAL A 80 -0.90 -13.06 -1.80
CA VAL A 80 -1.36 -14.04 -0.79
C VAL A 80 -1.29 -15.44 -1.35
N GLY A 81 -0.32 -16.20 -0.85
CA GLY A 81 -0.16 -17.60 -1.26
C GLY A 81 0.19 -17.79 -2.74
N GLY A 82 0.83 -16.80 -3.37
CA GLY A 82 1.23 -16.83 -4.78
C GLY A 82 0.17 -16.27 -5.74
N ILE A 83 -0.96 -15.79 -5.23
CA ILE A 83 -1.93 -14.99 -5.99
C ILE A 83 -1.56 -13.53 -5.78
N VAL A 84 -1.24 -12.83 -6.86
CA VAL A 84 -0.76 -11.44 -6.85
C VAL A 84 -1.82 -10.54 -7.46
N ASP A 85 -2.27 -9.56 -6.69
CA ASP A 85 -3.21 -8.51 -7.11
C ASP A 85 -2.46 -7.17 -7.28
N ASP A 86 -2.76 -6.45 -8.37
CA ASP A 86 -2.26 -5.09 -8.61
C ASP A 86 -3.19 -4.08 -7.95
N CYS A 87 -2.81 -3.66 -6.74
CA CYS A 87 -3.60 -2.73 -5.96
C CYS A 87 -3.65 -1.32 -6.57
N ILE A 88 -2.74 -0.95 -7.49
CA ILE A 88 -2.83 0.33 -8.21
C ILE A 88 -4.02 0.31 -9.16
N GLU A 89 -4.12 -0.73 -9.99
CA GLU A 89 -5.21 -0.86 -10.97
C GLU A 89 -6.57 -0.91 -10.26
N ASP A 90 -6.70 -1.77 -9.24
CA ASP A 90 -7.93 -1.92 -8.45
C ASP A 90 -8.37 -0.60 -7.79
N THR A 91 -7.43 0.14 -7.22
CA THR A 91 -7.73 1.40 -6.55
C THR A 91 -8.11 2.50 -7.54
N LEU A 92 -7.46 2.55 -8.71
CA LEU A 92 -7.81 3.51 -9.75
C LEU A 92 -9.20 3.25 -10.32
N ASP A 93 -9.60 1.98 -10.46
CA ASP A 93 -10.95 1.62 -10.86
C ASP A 93 -11.97 2.03 -9.80
N TRP A 94 -11.71 1.75 -8.52
CA TRP A 94 -12.56 2.22 -7.43
C TRP A 94 -12.70 3.75 -7.40
N TYR A 95 -11.62 4.50 -7.57
CA TYR A 95 -11.67 5.97 -7.63
C TYR A 95 -12.53 6.48 -8.78
N ARG A 96 -12.50 5.82 -9.96
CA ARG A 96 -13.36 6.18 -11.09
C ARG A 96 -14.83 5.96 -10.78
N GLU A 97 -15.17 4.87 -10.10
CA GLU A 97 -16.54 4.54 -9.71
C GLU A 97 -17.10 5.54 -8.67
N GLU A 98 -16.27 5.94 -7.71
CA GLU A 98 -16.63 6.91 -6.65
C GLU A 98 -16.50 8.38 -7.09
N GLY A 99 -15.96 8.64 -8.28
CA GLY A 99 -15.74 10.01 -8.79
C GLY A 99 -14.60 10.77 -8.08
N ILE A 100 -13.64 10.05 -7.50
CA ILE A 100 -12.44 10.59 -6.86
C ILE A 100 -11.41 10.93 -7.95
N MET A 101 -10.89 12.15 -7.94
CA MET A 101 -9.84 12.58 -8.88
C MET A 101 -8.49 12.69 -8.17
N VAL A 102 -7.48 11.98 -8.69
CA VAL A 102 -6.10 11.91 -8.16
C VAL A 102 -5.05 12.23 -9.21
#